data_AF-A0A2I2GRB7-F1
#
_entry.id   AF-A0A2I2GRB7-F1
#
_cell.length_a   1.000
_cell.length_b   1.000
_cell.length_c   1.000
_cell.angle_alpha   90.00
_cell.angle_beta   90.00
_cell.angle_gamma   90.00
#
_symmetry.space_group_name_H-M   'P 1'
#
loop_
_entity.id
_entity.type
_entity.pdbx_description
1 polymer ?
#
loop_
_entity_poly.entity_id
_entity_poly.type
_entity_poly.pdbx_seq_one_letter_code
_entity_poly.pdbx_strand_id
1 'polypeptide(L)'
;MSATIYSQIVGLDEIIPRIETSDCEGIETCTRHWPQDDHIFRPFFYHFSSYRSQLGPATQITLAGDLGAQETVRIPSKSRTVARARPIRSQGMLLATLLEIVYDSLGDISEIAPIVQPKLRYVIGSKRYSAQSEGAAVVGSHPGTPIISYAGWFEGQSWNNFLAETLNIMLGQLAANLSVPFQDQDAFVVGYYGSCVFVARGSFSGDMISRVHSNGCSEEDVFQLKFTRGYDLSSKDDWNDAMRALTRLFRYLLSGNARIDSLRTLFHQGASASSRDSYPTQVPGVE
;
A
#
# COMPACT_ATOMS: atom_id res chain seq x y z
N MET A 1 10.55 -21.13 4.29
CA MET A 1 10.19 -20.64 5.62
C MET A 1 8.68 -20.61 5.69
N SER A 2 8.10 -21.00 6.80
CA SER A 2 6.66 -20.89 7.07
C SER A 2 6.43 -19.80 8.11
N ALA A 3 5.21 -19.28 8.15
CA ALA A 3 4.75 -18.35 9.17
C ALA A 3 3.24 -18.49 9.31
N THR A 4 2.70 -18.14 10.48
CA THR A 4 1.26 -18.06 10.69
C THR A 4 0.77 -16.64 10.45
N ILE A 5 -0.27 -16.50 9.66
CA ILE A 5 -0.97 -15.24 9.42
C ILE A 5 -2.32 -15.30 10.13
N TYR A 6 -2.60 -14.32 10.98
CA TYR A 6 -3.96 -13.99 11.37
C TYR A 6 -4.48 -12.90 10.45
N SER A 7 -5.57 -13.19 9.75
CA SER A 7 -6.19 -12.25 8.83
C SER A 7 -7.58 -11.85 9.32
N GLN A 8 -7.89 -10.56 9.26
CA GLN A 8 -9.17 -10.03 9.72
C GLN A 8 -9.63 -8.88 8.83
N ILE A 9 -10.93 -8.84 8.53
CA ILE A 9 -11.58 -7.65 7.98
C ILE A 9 -11.95 -6.72 9.13
N VAL A 10 -11.50 -5.47 9.05
CA VAL A 10 -11.72 -4.46 10.08
C VAL A 10 -12.31 -3.17 9.50
N GLY A 11 -12.82 -2.31 10.39
CA GLY A 11 -13.26 -0.96 10.02
C GLY A 11 -12.09 -0.06 9.62
N LEU A 12 -12.41 1.04 8.92
CA LEU A 12 -11.41 1.99 8.42
C LEU A 12 -10.54 2.58 9.55
N ASP A 13 -11.13 2.77 10.74
CA ASP A 13 -10.44 3.30 11.92
C ASP A 13 -9.38 2.39 12.50
N GLU A 14 -9.52 1.08 12.32
CA GLU A 14 -8.55 0.11 12.81
C GLU A 14 -7.41 -0.14 11.83
N ILE A 15 -7.64 0.09 10.53
CA ILE A 15 -6.64 -0.14 9.50
C ILE A 15 -5.78 1.11 9.27
N ILE A 16 -6.37 2.30 9.13
CA ILE A 16 -5.65 3.55 8.88
C ILE A 16 -5.88 4.48 10.07
N PRO A 17 -4.84 4.85 10.83
CA PRO A 17 -5.00 5.77 11.96
C PRO A 17 -5.67 7.10 11.56
N ARG A 18 -6.49 7.67 12.45
CA ARG A 18 -7.01 9.04 12.28
C ARG A 18 -5.86 10.03 12.47
N ILE A 19 -5.90 11.13 11.73
CA ILE A 19 -4.97 12.25 11.91
C ILE A 19 -5.76 13.30 12.68
N GLU A 20 -5.35 13.61 13.91
CA GLU A 20 -6.10 14.47 14.83
C GLU A 20 -6.15 15.96 14.41
N THR A 21 -5.46 16.35 13.33
CA THR A 21 -5.23 17.76 12.97
C THR A 21 -6.01 18.28 11.76
N SER A 22 -7.00 17.56 11.24
CA SER A 22 -7.79 18.08 10.12
C SER A 22 -9.27 17.79 10.27
N ASP A 23 -10.04 18.84 10.54
CA ASP A 23 -11.50 18.90 10.41
C ASP A 23 -12.00 18.60 8.97
N CYS A 24 -11.12 18.18 8.05
CA CYS A 24 -11.40 17.89 6.65
C CYS A 24 -11.39 16.38 6.35
N GLU A 25 -11.94 15.50 7.21
CA GLU A 25 -12.31 14.14 6.77
C GLU A 25 -13.36 14.17 5.64
N GLY A 26 -14.03 15.31 5.44
CA GLY A 26 -14.72 15.63 4.21
C GLY A 26 -13.73 16.04 3.13
N ILE A 27 -13.37 15.12 2.25
CA ILE A 27 -13.17 15.59 0.88
C ILE A 27 -14.56 16.07 0.45
N GLU A 28 -14.69 17.34 0.08
CA GLU A 28 -15.75 17.71 -0.87
C GLU A 28 -15.40 17.06 -2.22
N THR A 29 -15.40 15.73 -2.30
CA THR A 29 -15.58 15.06 -3.58
C THR A 29 -17.00 15.42 -3.93
N CYS A 30 -17.16 16.45 -4.76
CA CYS A 30 -18.45 16.86 -5.28
C CYS A 30 -18.95 15.72 -6.18
N THR A 31 -19.46 14.65 -5.57
CA THR A 31 -20.00 13.42 -6.20
C THR A 31 -21.35 13.66 -6.85
N ARG A 32 -21.68 14.93 -7.13
CA ARG A 32 -22.86 15.31 -7.93
C ARG A 32 -22.83 14.61 -9.29
N HIS A 33 -21.64 14.31 -9.81
CA HIS A 33 -21.40 13.59 -11.05
C HIS A 33 -20.70 12.26 -10.72
N TRP A 34 -21.47 11.16 -10.69
CA TRP A 34 -20.94 9.82 -10.41
C TRP A 34 -19.87 9.46 -11.47
N PRO A 35 -18.73 8.87 -11.07
CA PRO A 35 -17.39 9.33 -11.39
C PRO A 35 -16.90 9.02 -12.81
N GLN A 36 -17.75 8.44 -13.68
CA GLN A 36 -17.51 8.51 -15.13
C GLN A 36 -17.67 9.94 -15.66
N ASP A 37 -18.55 10.71 -15.03
CA ASP A 37 -18.86 12.09 -15.40
C ASP A 37 -17.85 13.09 -14.81
N ASP A 38 -17.06 12.67 -13.81
CA ASP A 38 -15.92 13.45 -13.34
C ASP A 38 -14.73 13.24 -14.28
N HIS A 39 -14.39 14.30 -15.01
CA HIS A 39 -13.28 14.35 -15.94
C HIS A 39 -11.94 13.86 -15.36
N ILE A 40 -11.71 13.99 -14.05
CA ILE A 40 -10.47 13.58 -13.38
C ILE A 40 -10.34 12.04 -13.37
N PHE A 41 -11.43 11.31 -13.16
CA PHE A 41 -11.42 9.84 -13.08
C PHE A 41 -11.66 9.14 -14.41
N ARG A 42 -11.97 9.90 -15.48
CA ARG A 42 -12.21 9.37 -16.82
C ARG A 42 -11.09 8.43 -17.32
N PRO A 43 -9.78 8.72 -17.14
CA PRO A 43 -8.72 7.81 -17.55
C PRO A 43 -8.78 6.46 -16.84
N PHE A 44 -9.09 6.44 -15.54
CA PHE A 44 -9.27 5.22 -14.77
C PHE A 44 -10.46 4.40 -15.30
N PHE A 45 -11.63 5.03 -15.46
CA PHE A 45 -12.85 4.32 -15.88
C PHE A 45 -12.79 3.77 -17.31
N TYR A 46 -12.04 4.44 -18.19
CA TYR A 46 -11.76 3.93 -19.53
C TYR A 46 -11.11 2.54 -19.50
N HIS A 47 -10.12 2.35 -18.63
CA HIS A 47 -9.44 1.06 -18.47
C HIS A 47 -10.22 0.07 -17.59
N PHE A 48 -10.86 0.58 -16.53
CA PHE A 48 -11.58 -0.25 -15.55
C PHE A 48 -12.76 -1.00 -16.18
N SER A 49 -13.51 -0.35 -17.07
CA SER A 49 -14.63 -0.98 -17.78
C SER A 49 -14.17 -2.17 -18.65
N SER A 50 -13.07 -2.00 -19.39
CA SER A 50 -12.48 -3.08 -20.19
C SER A 50 -11.97 -4.23 -19.32
N TYR A 51 -11.32 -3.93 -18.20
CA TYR A 51 -10.89 -4.93 -17.23
C TYR A 51 -12.08 -5.72 -16.66
N ARG A 52 -13.14 -5.02 -16.23
CA ARG A 52 -14.38 -5.64 -15.73
C ARG A 52 -15.02 -6.58 -16.74
N SER A 53 -15.09 -6.20 -18.02
CA SER A 53 -15.66 -7.08 -19.06
C SER A 53 -14.84 -8.34 -19.32
N GLN A 54 -13.55 -8.35 -18.95
CA GLN A 54 -12.66 -9.50 -19.12
C GLN A 54 -12.67 -10.43 -17.90
N LEU A 55 -13.24 -10.00 -16.77
CA LEU A 55 -13.40 -10.82 -15.59
C LEU A 55 -14.53 -11.83 -15.83
N GLY A 56 -14.22 -13.13 -15.73
CA GLY A 56 -15.22 -14.19 -15.86
C GLY A 56 -16.18 -14.26 -14.67
N PRO A 57 -17.28 -15.03 -14.76
CA PRO A 57 -18.24 -15.19 -13.65
C PRO A 57 -17.60 -15.70 -12.35
N ALA A 58 -16.52 -16.48 -12.45
CA ALA A 58 -15.76 -17.02 -11.33
C ALA A 58 -15.00 -15.96 -10.49
N THR A 59 -15.07 -14.68 -10.87
CA THR A 59 -14.42 -13.56 -10.18
C THR A 59 -15.32 -12.85 -9.17
N GLN A 60 -16.57 -13.30 -9.01
CA GLN A 60 -17.51 -12.83 -7.96
C GLN A 60 -17.15 -13.36 -6.55
N ILE A 61 -15.88 -13.64 -6.29
CA ILE A 61 -15.41 -13.93 -4.95
C ILE A 61 -15.18 -12.61 -4.20
N THR A 62 -15.35 -12.66 -2.89
CA THR A 62 -15.13 -11.50 -2.02
C THR A 62 -14.16 -11.87 -0.92
N LEU A 63 -13.43 -10.88 -0.39
CA LEU A 63 -12.56 -11.09 0.77
C LEU A 63 -13.32 -11.71 1.94
N ALA A 64 -14.55 -11.26 2.19
CA ALA A 64 -15.38 -11.77 3.27
C ALA A 64 -15.78 -13.25 3.06
N GLY A 65 -15.93 -13.69 1.82
CA GLY A 65 -16.30 -15.08 1.50
C GLY A 65 -15.17 -16.08 1.73
N ASP A 66 -13.92 -15.68 1.52
CA ASP A 66 -12.75 -16.57 1.61
C ASP A 66 -11.89 -16.35 2.88
N LEU A 67 -12.31 -15.44 3.77
CA LEU A 67 -11.52 -15.04 4.93
C LEU A 67 -11.26 -16.22 5.89
N GLY A 68 -10.05 -16.79 5.81
CA GLY A 68 -9.50 -17.69 6.82
C GLY A 68 -8.86 -16.90 7.96
N ALA A 69 -9.45 -16.96 9.17
CA ALA A 69 -8.98 -16.19 10.32
C ALA A 69 -7.52 -16.48 10.72
N GLN A 70 -7.05 -17.72 10.52
CA GLN A 70 -5.69 -18.15 10.80
C GLN A 70 -5.20 -19.12 9.74
N GLU A 71 -4.08 -18.81 9.10
CA GLU A 71 -3.50 -19.61 8.01
C GLU A 71 -1.99 -19.76 8.22
N THR A 72 -1.47 -20.99 8.19
CA THR A 72 -0.03 -21.22 8.12
C THR A 72 0.39 -21.21 6.65
N VAL A 73 1.16 -20.22 6.27
CA VAL A 73 1.61 -20.02 4.89
C VAL A 73 3.09 -20.35 4.74
N ARG A 74 3.47 -20.79 3.54
CA ARG A 74 4.88 -20.89 3.15
C ARG A 74 5.27 -19.65 2.39
N ILE A 75 6.25 -18.91 2.90
CA ILE A 75 6.75 -17.71 2.23
C ILE A 75 7.58 -18.15 1.00
N PRO A 76 7.16 -17.79 -0.22
CA PRO A 76 7.83 -18.23 -1.43
C PRO A 76 9.15 -17.49 -1.61
N SER A 77 10.24 -18.21 -1.83
CA SER A 77 11.55 -17.59 -2.14
C SER A 77 11.52 -16.73 -3.40
N LYS A 78 10.63 -17.08 -4.34
CA LYS A 78 10.28 -16.27 -5.51
C LYS A 78 8.77 -16.35 -5.69
N SER A 79 8.09 -15.20 -5.73
CA SER A 79 6.69 -15.14 -6.14
C SER A 79 6.52 -15.86 -7.48
N ARG A 80 5.54 -16.77 -7.56
CA ARG A 80 5.35 -17.59 -8.76
C ARG A 80 4.92 -16.69 -9.91
N THR A 81 5.64 -16.77 -11.01
CA THR A 81 5.15 -16.33 -12.32
C THR A 81 4.25 -17.45 -12.83
N VAL A 82 3.05 -17.60 -12.24
CA VAL A 82 1.97 -18.29 -12.95
C VAL A 82 1.82 -17.56 -14.28
N ALA A 83 1.51 -18.25 -15.38
CA ALA A 83 1.27 -17.59 -16.66
C ALA A 83 0.08 -16.65 -16.48
N ARG A 84 0.37 -15.40 -16.11
CA ARG A 84 -0.62 -14.42 -15.70
C ARG A 84 -1.40 -14.06 -16.96
N ALA A 85 -2.66 -14.47 -17.02
CA ALA A 85 -3.58 -14.03 -18.04
C ALA A 85 -3.56 -12.48 -18.14
N ARG A 86 -3.80 -11.94 -19.34
CA ARG A 86 -3.80 -10.48 -19.60
C ARG A 86 -4.54 -9.61 -18.56
N PRO A 87 -5.66 -10.04 -17.93
CA PRO A 87 -6.38 -9.24 -16.94
C PRO A 87 -5.59 -8.91 -15.66
N ILE A 88 -4.56 -9.69 -15.32
CA ILE A 88 -3.78 -9.48 -14.09
C ILE A 88 -2.79 -8.34 -14.28
N ARG A 89 -2.18 -8.20 -15.47
CA ARG A 89 -1.26 -7.10 -15.78
C ARG A 89 -1.94 -5.74 -15.73
N SER A 90 -3.22 -5.65 -16.07
CA SER A 90 -3.98 -4.40 -15.99
C SER A 90 -4.25 -3.96 -14.55
N GLN A 91 -4.27 -4.86 -13.56
CA GLN A 91 -4.54 -4.50 -12.17
C GLN A 91 -3.51 -3.50 -11.63
N GLY A 92 -2.22 -3.74 -11.89
CA GLY A 92 -1.15 -2.82 -11.48
C GLY A 92 -1.27 -1.42 -12.09
N MET A 93 -1.63 -1.34 -13.37
CA MET A 93 -1.88 -0.05 -14.05
C MET A 93 -3.13 0.64 -13.52
N LEU A 94 -4.22 -0.10 -13.30
CA LEU A 94 -5.46 0.46 -12.74
C LEU A 94 -5.22 1.05 -11.35
N LEU A 95 -4.50 0.32 -10.50
CA LEU A 95 -4.13 0.80 -9.17
C LEU A 95 -3.19 2.00 -9.24
N ALA A 96 -2.19 1.97 -10.14
CA ALA A 96 -1.30 3.11 -10.37
C ALA A 96 -2.08 4.38 -10.72
N THR A 97 -2.94 4.31 -11.73
CA THR A 97 -3.77 5.45 -12.16
C THR A 97 -4.73 5.90 -11.07
N LEU A 98 -5.37 4.98 -10.33
CA LEU A 98 -6.30 5.33 -9.26
C LEU A 98 -5.59 6.05 -8.12
N LEU A 99 -4.46 5.52 -7.66
CA LEU A 99 -3.71 6.09 -6.54
C LEU A 99 -3.07 7.43 -6.91
N GLU A 100 -2.58 7.58 -8.14
CA GLU A 100 -2.09 8.84 -8.69
C GLU A 100 -3.19 9.91 -8.66
N ILE A 101 -4.36 9.62 -9.22
CA ILE A 101 -5.50 10.55 -9.22
C ILE A 101 -5.91 10.94 -7.79
N VAL A 102 -6.00 9.97 -6.87
CA VAL A 102 -6.37 10.25 -5.48
C VAL A 102 -5.32 11.12 -4.82
N TYR A 103 -4.03 10.84 -5.02
CA TYR A 103 -2.96 11.63 -4.45
C TYR A 103 -2.92 13.05 -5.01
N ASP A 104 -3.01 13.22 -6.34
CA ASP A 104 -3.02 14.53 -7.00
C ASP A 104 -4.19 15.39 -6.54
N SER A 105 -5.34 14.76 -6.21
CA SER A 105 -6.50 15.47 -5.67
C SER A 105 -6.28 16.10 -4.28
N LEU A 106 -5.21 15.70 -3.57
CA LEU A 106 -4.85 16.26 -2.27
C LEU A 106 -4.04 17.56 -2.37
N GLY A 107 -3.55 17.92 -3.56
CA GLY A 107 -2.91 19.22 -3.81
C GLY A 107 -1.53 19.42 -3.19
N ASP A 108 -0.93 18.37 -2.60
CA ASP A 108 0.35 18.45 -1.87
C ASP A 108 1.56 17.96 -2.68
N ILE A 109 2.74 18.46 -2.26
CA ILE A 109 4.10 18.34 -2.82
C ILE A 109 4.38 17.01 -3.54
N SER A 110 4.81 17.09 -4.80
CA SER A 110 5.08 16.00 -5.76
C SER A 110 6.24 15.07 -5.36
N GLU A 111 6.08 14.31 -4.28
CA GLU A 111 7.09 13.39 -3.74
C GLU A 111 6.72 11.91 -3.88
N ILE A 112 5.44 11.61 -4.17
CA ILE A 112 4.96 10.25 -4.40
C ILE A 112 4.74 10.00 -5.90
N ALA A 113 5.35 8.95 -6.44
CA ALA A 113 5.15 8.52 -7.82
C ALA A 113 4.68 7.06 -7.89
N PRO A 114 3.69 6.72 -8.73
CA PRO A 114 3.35 5.33 -8.99
C PRO A 114 4.43 4.67 -9.89
N ILE A 115 4.79 3.44 -9.59
CA ILE A 115 5.59 2.57 -10.44
C ILE A 115 4.85 1.26 -10.69
N VAL A 116 5.02 0.66 -11.86
CA VAL A 116 4.35 -0.59 -12.24
C VAL A 116 5.36 -1.73 -12.25
N GLN A 117 4.94 -2.88 -11.71
CA GLN A 117 5.71 -4.14 -11.66
C GLN A 117 7.11 -4.07 -11.02
N PRO A 118 7.31 -3.39 -9.87
CA PRO A 118 8.59 -3.42 -9.20
C PRO A 118 8.90 -4.83 -8.69
N LYS A 119 10.16 -5.23 -8.87
CA LYS A 119 10.68 -6.48 -8.31
C LYS A 119 11.37 -6.17 -6.99
N LEU A 120 10.67 -6.44 -5.89
CA LEU A 120 11.20 -6.29 -4.54
C LEU A 120 12.12 -7.48 -4.25
N ARG A 121 13.42 -7.23 -4.13
CA ARG A 121 14.42 -8.24 -3.76
C ARG A 121 14.92 -7.94 -2.36
N TYR A 122 14.92 -8.94 -1.49
CA TYR A 122 15.30 -8.75 -0.10
C TYR A 122 15.91 -10.00 0.50
N VAL A 123 16.49 -9.86 1.70
CA VAL A 123 17.15 -10.93 2.44
C VAL A 123 16.55 -11.01 3.83
N ILE A 124 16.16 -12.21 4.26
CA ILE A 124 15.77 -12.53 5.64
C ILE A 124 16.39 -13.87 6.01
N GLY A 125 16.90 -14.02 7.23
CA GLY A 125 17.54 -15.27 7.68
C GLY A 125 18.66 -15.74 6.77
N SER A 126 19.45 -14.80 6.24
CA SER A 126 20.52 -15.06 5.25
C SER A 126 20.05 -15.70 3.93
N LYS A 127 18.74 -15.76 3.65
CA LYS A 127 18.17 -16.29 2.40
C LYS A 127 17.59 -15.17 1.57
N ARG A 128 17.82 -15.24 0.26
CA ARG A 128 17.31 -14.27 -0.72
C ARG A 128 15.88 -14.60 -1.12
N TYR A 129 15.05 -13.56 -1.12
CA TYR A 129 13.66 -13.60 -1.53
C TYR A 129 13.41 -12.60 -2.66
N SER A 130 12.36 -12.84 -3.43
CA SER A 130 11.82 -11.83 -4.32
C SER A 130 10.30 -11.87 -4.36
N ALA A 131 9.69 -10.71 -4.16
CA ALA A 131 8.27 -10.49 -4.35
C ALA A 131 8.04 -9.70 -5.66
N GLN A 132 7.07 -10.16 -6.44
CA GLN A 132 6.58 -9.47 -7.62
C GLN A 132 5.30 -8.73 -7.24
N SER A 133 5.45 -7.43 -7.04
CA SER A 133 4.33 -6.51 -6.85
C SER A 133 3.73 -6.16 -8.22
N GLU A 134 2.44 -5.85 -8.31
CA GLU A 134 1.84 -5.32 -9.54
C GLU A 134 2.24 -3.87 -9.81
N GLY A 135 2.71 -3.19 -8.77
CA GLY A 135 3.12 -1.79 -8.77
C GLY A 135 3.47 -1.34 -7.35
N ALA A 136 3.79 -0.07 -7.18
CA ALA A 136 3.92 0.56 -5.88
C ALA A 136 3.73 2.07 -6.01
N ALA A 137 3.25 2.73 -4.96
CA ALA A 137 3.48 4.16 -4.77
C ALA A 137 4.81 4.30 -4.05
N VAL A 138 5.75 5.05 -4.64
CA VAL A 138 7.10 5.25 -4.10
C VAL A 138 7.35 6.70 -3.75
N VAL A 139 8.24 6.90 -2.78
CA VAL A 139 8.73 8.22 -2.39
C VAL A 139 10.14 8.45 -2.94
N GLY A 140 10.40 9.67 -3.41
CA GLY A 140 11.73 10.13 -3.81
C GLY A 140 12.13 9.83 -5.26
N SER A 141 13.38 10.18 -5.60
CA SER A 141 13.92 10.00 -6.96
C SER A 141 14.33 8.54 -7.23
N HIS A 142 14.17 8.11 -8.48
CA HIS A 142 14.31 6.71 -8.89
C HIS A 142 15.69 6.07 -8.56
N PRO A 143 15.73 4.82 -8.06
CA PRO A 143 14.59 4.00 -7.67
C PRO A 143 14.02 4.44 -6.32
N GLY A 144 12.77 4.94 -6.32
CA GLY A 144 12.09 5.41 -5.10
C GLY A 144 11.75 4.27 -4.15
N THR A 145 11.51 4.59 -2.89
CA THR A 145 11.21 3.61 -1.84
C THR A 145 9.70 3.36 -1.77
N PRO A 146 9.20 2.11 -1.87
CA PRO A 146 7.77 1.82 -1.83
C PRO A 146 7.18 2.12 -0.46
N ILE A 147 6.11 2.93 -0.44
CA ILE A 147 5.33 3.25 0.76
C ILE A 147 3.95 2.56 0.73
N ILE A 148 3.44 2.25 -0.47
CA ILE A 148 2.29 1.38 -0.72
C ILE A 148 2.69 0.41 -1.82
N SER A 149 2.56 -0.89 -1.59
CA SER A 149 2.77 -1.89 -2.65
C SER A 149 1.46 -2.40 -3.23
N TYR A 150 1.45 -2.81 -4.50
CA TYR A 150 0.24 -3.28 -5.16
C TYR A 150 0.17 -4.80 -5.23
N ALA A 151 -0.90 -5.39 -4.70
CA ALA A 151 -1.17 -6.81 -4.85
C ALA A 151 -2.20 -7.07 -5.95
N GLY A 152 -2.01 -8.17 -6.68
CA GLY A 152 -2.96 -8.65 -7.67
C GLY A 152 -3.54 -9.99 -7.24
N TRP A 153 -4.75 -10.27 -7.73
CA TRP A 153 -5.39 -11.56 -7.59
C TRP A 153 -5.62 -12.18 -8.97
N PHE A 154 -5.60 -13.51 -9.03
CA PHE A 154 -5.87 -14.26 -10.25
C PHE A 154 -6.80 -15.44 -10.02
N GLU A 155 -7.55 -15.79 -11.06
CA GLU A 155 -8.49 -16.90 -11.02
C GLU A 155 -7.80 -18.22 -10.63
N GLY A 156 -8.39 -18.92 -9.66
CA GLY A 156 -7.83 -20.16 -9.10
C GLY A 156 -6.76 -19.96 -8.03
N GLN A 157 -6.41 -18.72 -7.66
CA GLN A 157 -5.56 -18.48 -6.50
C GLN A 157 -6.32 -18.79 -5.21
N SER A 158 -5.79 -19.71 -4.40
CA SER A 158 -6.33 -19.99 -3.07
C SER A 158 -6.03 -18.85 -2.08
N TRP A 159 -6.86 -18.72 -1.05
CA TRP A 159 -6.67 -17.77 0.05
C TRP A 159 -5.27 -17.85 0.66
N ASN A 160 -4.80 -19.06 0.97
CA ASN A 160 -3.46 -19.29 1.53
C ASN A 160 -2.34 -18.76 0.62
N ASN A 161 -2.44 -18.97 -0.70
CA ASN A 161 -1.46 -18.45 -1.66
C ASN A 161 -1.52 -16.92 -1.76
N PHE A 162 -2.72 -16.34 -1.74
CA PHE A 162 -2.92 -14.90 -1.75
C PHE A 162 -2.33 -14.23 -0.51
N LEU A 163 -2.55 -14.80 0.69
CA LEU A 163 -1.94 -14.32 1.93
C LEU A 163 -0.42 -14.45 1.91
N ALA A 164 0.11 -15.58 1.43
CA ALA A 164 1.55 -15.78 1.30
C ALA A 164 2.21 -14.73 0.39
N GLU A 165 1.58 -14.41 -0.75
CA GLU A 165 2.05 -13.39 -1.68
C GLU A 165 1.94 -11.99 -1.09
N THR A 166 0.83 -11.67 -0.43
CA THR A 166 0.62 -10.37 0.25
C THR A 166 1.67 -10.14 1.33
N LEU A 167 1.93 -11.13 2.20
CA LEU A 167 2.98 -11.04 3.21
C LEU A 167 4.36 -10.90 2.57
N ASN A 168 4.65 -11.66 1.50
CA ASN A 168 5.93 -11.59 0.78
C ASN A 168 6.16 -10.18 0.17
N ILE A 169 5.10 -9.53 -0.34
CA ILE A 169 5.14 -8.13 -0.79
C ILE A 169 5.41 -7.18 0.39
N MET A 170 4.68 -7.32 1.50
CA MET A 170 4.89 -6.49 2.69
C MET A 170 6.31 -6.62 3.26
N LEU A 171 6.86 -7.82 3.34
CA LEU A 171 8.25 -8.05 3.77
C LEU A 171 9.26 -7.40 2.81
N GLY A 172 9.00 -7.47 1.49
CA GLY A 172 9.82 -6.78 0.50
C GLY A 172 9.75 -5.26 0.62
N GLN A 173 8.57 -4.71 0.91
CA GLN A 173 8.37 -3.29 1.19
C GLN A 173 9.14 -2.87 2.45
N LEU A 174 8.96 -3.59 3.56
CA LEU A 174 9.68 -3.32 4.81
C LEU A 174 11.18 -3.33 4.59
N ALA A 175 11.71 -4.38 3.95
CA ALA A 175 13.13 -4.51 3.65
C ALA A 175 13.71 -3.34 2.86
N ALA A 176 12.92 -2.75 1.95
CA ALA A 176 13.30 -1.55 1.21
C ALA A 176 13.27 -0.27 2.07
N ASN A 177 12.51 -0.28 3.17
CA ASN A 177 12.37 0.83 4.11
C ASN A 177 13.25 0.70 5.37
N LEU A 178 13.93 -0.43 5.60
CA LEU A 178 14.63 -0.66 6.87
C LEU A 178 15.72 0.38 7.14
N SER A 179 15.63 1.00 8.32
CA SER A 179 16.73 1.73 8.93
C SER A 179 17.20 1.01 10.21
N VAL A 180 18.42 1.32 10.66
CA VAL A 180 18.98 0.81 11.92
C VAL A 180 19.13 2.01 12.88
N PRO A 181 18.68 1.91 14.14
CA PRO A 181 18.06 0.74 14.81
C PRO A 181 16.65 0.42 14.30
N PHE A 182 16.25 -0.86 14.33
CA PHE A 182 14.91 -1.28 13.91
C PHE A 182 13.84 -0.70 14.83
N GLN A 183 12.79 -0.13 14.22
CA GLN A 183 11.63 0.43 14.90
C GLN A 183 10.35 -0.27 14.43
N ASP A 184 9.26 -0.04 15.15
CA ASP A 184 7.93 -0.49 14.71
C ASP A 184 7.57 0.15 13.36
N GLN A 185 7.19 -0.69 12.40
CA GLN A 185 6.81 -0.27 11.06
C GLN A 185 5.47 -0.84 10.61
N ASP A 186 4.77 -0.09 9.77
CA ASP A 186 3.61 -0.52 9.02
C ASP A 186 4.01 -0.80 7.56
N ALA A 187 3.40 -1.83 6.97
CA ALA A 187 3.42 -2.05 5.53
C ALA A 187 1.99 -1.99 5.00
N PHE A 188 1.77 -1.20 3.95
CA PHE A 188 0.47 -1.06 3.30
C PHE A 188 0.49 -1.71 1.93
N VAL A 189 -0.55 -2.49 1.67
CA VAL A 189 -0.83 -3.06 0.35
C VAL A 189 -2.19 -2.58 -0.12
N VAL A 190 -2.27 -2.09 -1.35
CA VAL A 190 -3.56 -1.88 -2.03
C VAL A 190 -3.64 -2.89 -3.15
N GLY A 191 -4.76 -3.58 -3.29
CA GLY A 191 -4.83 -4.65 -4.28
C GLY A 191 -6.22 -4.97 -4.75
N TYR A 192 -6.30 -5.89 -5.71
CA TYR A 192 -7.54 -6.54 -6.09
C TYR A 192 -7.63 -7.93 -5.45
N TYR A 193 -8.82 -8.29 -4.99
CA TYR A 193 -9.22 -9.67 -4.69
C TYR A 193 -10.55 -9.93 -5.38
N GLY A 194 -10.57 -10.87 -6.34
CA GLY A 194 -11.67 -10.96 -7.29
C GLY A 194 -11.83 -9.64 -8.07
N SER A 195 -13.04 -9.08 -8.05
CA SER A 195 -13.38 -7.80 -8.68
C SER A 195 -13.29 -6.58 -7.75
N CYS A 196 -12.98 -6.80 -6.47
CA CYS A 196 -13.01 -5.78 -5.42
C CYS A 196 -11.61 -5.24 -5.10
N VAL A 197 -11.52 -3.94 -4.82
CA VAL A 197 -10.28 -3.29 -4.34
C VAL A 197 -10.24 -3.34 -2.82
N PHE A 198 -9.07 -3.61 -2.25
CA PHE A 198 -8.87 -3.61 -0.80
C PHE A 198 -7.65 -2.80 -0.40
N VAL A 199 -7.63 -2.39 0.88
CA VAL A 199 -6.43 -1.92 1.57
C VAL A 199 -6.09 -2.96 2.63
N ALA A 200 -4.82 -3.33 2.73
CA ALA A 200 -4.29 -4.19 3.76
C ALA A 200 -3.16 -3.49 4.52
N ARG A 201 -3.09 -3.75 5.83
CA ARG A 201 -2.02 -3.29 6.71
C ARG A 201 -1.44 -4.48 7.47
N GLY A 202 -0.13 -4.59 7.45
CA GLY A 202 0.63 -5.35 8.44
C GLY A 202 1.35 -4.41 9.39
N SER A 203 1.29 -4.68 10.69
CA SER A 203 2.06 -3.95 11.69
C SER A 203 3.15 -4.87 12.26
N PHE A 204 4.38 -4.41 12.22
CA PHE A 204 5.58 -5.20 12.50
C PHE A 204 6.39 -4.50 13.59
N SER A 205 6.59 -5.17 14.72
CA SER A 205 7.41 -4.60 15.80
C SER A 205 8.89 -4.62 15.45
N GLY A 206 9.66 -3.70 16.03
CA GLY A 206 11.12 -3.67 15.87
C GLY A 206 11.79 -5.01 16.23
N ASP A 207 11.30 -5.68 17.28
CA ASP A 207 11.77 -7.00 17.70
C ASP A 207 11.49 -8.09 16.67
N MET A 208 10.28 -8.09 16.10
CA MET A 208 9.89 -9.03 15.03
C MET A 208 10.76 -8.80 13.80
N ILE A 209 10.96 -7.55 13.39
CA ILE A 209 11.81 -7.18 12.25
C ILE A 209 13.24 -7.66 12.50
N SER A 210 13.81 -7.36 13.66
CA SER A 210 15.17 -7.76 14.04
C SER A 210 15.36 -9.29 13.99
N ARG A 211 14.40 -10.02 14.55
CA ARG A 211 14.39 -11.49 14.57
C ARG A 211 14.28 -12.06 13.17
N VAL A 212 13.30 -11.62 12.38
CA VAL A 212 13.05 -12.13 11.02
C VAL A 212 14.20 -11.77 10.09
N HIS A 213 14.77 -10.58 10.22
CA HIS A 213 15.95 -10.17 9.46
C HIS A 213 17.13 -11.12 9.73
N SER A 214 17.41 -11.40 11.01
CA SER A 214 18.56 -12.23 11.42
C SER A 214 18.37 -13.73 11.17
N ASN A 215 17.20 -14.27 11.53
CA ASN A 215 16.94 -15.72 11.58
C ASN A 215 15.99 -16.22 10.47
N GLY A 216 15.28 -15.31 9.80
CA GLY A 216 14.19 -15.65 8.89
C GLY A 216 12.89 -15.93 9.64
N CYS A 217 11.84 -16.28 8.90
CA CYS A 217 10.56 -16.64 9.51
C CYS A 217 10.54 -18.11 9.98
N SER A 218 9.96 -18.34 11.14
CA SER A 218 9.62 -19.64 11.73
C SER A 218 8.10 -19.85 11.79
N GLU A 219 7.67 -21.08 12.06
CA GLU A 219 6.24 -21.40 12.23
C GLU A 219 5.62 -20.74 13.46
N GLU A 220 6.44 -20.31 14.41
CA GLU A 220 6.01 -19.57 15.60
C GLU A 220 5.87 -18.07 15.31
N ASP A 221 6.37 -17.59 14.17
CA ASP A 221 6.18 -16.21 13.77
C ASP A 221 4.73 -15.98 13.34
N VAL A 222 4.07 -15.13 14.12
CA VAL A 222 2.68 -14.74 13.93
C VAL A 222 2.63 -13.33 13.35
N PHE A 223 2.06 -13.19 12.15
CA PHE A 223 1.82 -11.91 11.50
C PHE A 223 0.33 -11.55 11.53
N GLN A 224 0.00 -10.33 11.93
CA GLN A 224 -1.37 -9.82 11.88
C GLN A 224 -1.56 -8.99 10.62
N LEU A 225 -2.44 -9.45 9.74
CA LEU A 225 -2.83 -8.73 8.53
C LEU A 225 -4.28 -8.28 8.65
N LYS A 226 -4.48 -6.97 8.64
CA LYS A 226 -5.81 -6.35 8.64
C LYS A 226 -6.17 -5.94 7.22
N PHE A 227 -7.40 -6.23 6.80
CA PHE A 227 -7.94 -5.90 5.49
C PHE A 227 -9.18 -5.02 5.63
N THR A 228 -9.44 -4.15 4.66
CA THR A 228 -10.79 -3.62 4.46
C THR A 228 -11.71 -4.70 3.90
N ARG A 229 -13.02 -4.46 3.91
CA ARG A 229 -14.05 -5.41 3.43
C ARG A 229 -13.97 -5.76 1.93
N GLY A 230 -13.15 -5.06 1.16
CA GLY A 230 -13.20 -5.05 -0.30
C GLY A 230 -14.29 -4.10 -0.81
N TYR A 231 -13.94 -3.30 -1.81
CA TYR A 231 -14.80 -2.28 -2.41
C TYR A 231 -15.06 -2.62 -3.88
N ASP A 232 -16.32 -2.82 -4.23
CA ASP A 232 -16.78 -2.89 -5.62
C ASP A 232 -16.81 -1.49 -6.22
N LEU A 233 -15.78 -1.12 -7.00
CA LEU A 233 -15.68 0.19 -7.64
C LEU A 233 -16.74 0.46 -8.74
N SER A 234 -17.59 -0.51 -9.08
CA SER A 234 -18.78 -0.28 -9.90
C SER A 234 -20.00 0.18 -9.08
N SER A 235 -19.99 0.00 -7.77
CA SER A 235 -21.06 0.42 -6.87
C SER A 235 -20.84 1.84 -6.35
N LYS A 236 -21.95 2.59 -6.21
CA LYS A 236 -21.92 3.97 -5.75
C LYS A 236 -21.32 4.14 -4.36
N ASP A 237 -21.82 3.32 -3.45
CA ASP A 237 -21.45 3.43 -2.04
C ASP A 237 -20.02 2.94 -1.82
N ASP A 238 -19.64 1.83 -2.48
CA ASP A 238 -18.31 1.26 -2.34
C ASP A 238 -17.22 2.14 -2.94
N TRP A 239 -17.47 2.84 -4.04
CA TRP A 239 -16.49 3.79 -4.55
C TRP A 239 -16.33 4.99 -3.62
N ASN A 240 -17.40 5.50 -3.00
CA ASN A 240 -17.27 6.56 -2.00
C ASN A 240 -16.43 6.11 -0.80
N ASP A 241 -16.69 4.89 -0.30
CA ASP A 241 -15.92 4.29 0.78
C ASP A 241 -14.46 4.06 0.39
N ALA A 242 -14.20 3.59 -0.84
CA ALA A 242 -12.84 3.41 -1.36
C ALA A 242 -12.08 4.74 -1.46
N MET A 243 -12.70 5.79 -1.99
CA MET A 243 -12.08 7.12 -2.09
C MET A 243 -11.77 7.69 -0.71
N ARG A 244 -12.68 7.51 0.26
CA ARG A 244 -12.45 7.87 1.67
C ARG A 244 -11.25 7.11 2.23
N ALA A 245 -11.19 5.80 2.02
CA ALA A 245 -10.11 4.96 2.53
C ALA A 245 -8.74 5.34 1.92
N LEU A 246 -8.65 5.49 0.60
CA LEU A 246 -7.42 5.84 -0.10
C LEU A 246 -6.94 7.25 0.24
N THR A 247 -7.84 8.22 0.31
CA THR A 247 -7.49 9.58 0.71
C THR A 247 -6.99 9.64 2.14
N ARG A 248 -7.67 8.95 3.05
CA ARG A 248 -7.22 8.86 4.44
C ARG A 248 -5.87 8.16 4.56
N LEU A 249 -5.62 7.13 3.76
CA LEU A 249 -4.31 6.48 3.68
C LEU A 249 -3.22 7.48 3.28
N PHE A 250 -3.41 8.21 2.18
CA PHE A 250 -2.42 9.21 1.74
C PHE A 250 -2.21 10.31 2.76
N ARG A 251 -3.28 10.86 3.35
CA ARG A 251 -3.14 11.85 4.42
C ARG A 251 -2.35 11.28 5.59
N TYR A 252 -2.59 10.02 5.99
CA TYR A 252 -1.85 9.41 7.10
C TYR A 252 -0.37 9.28 6.75
N LEU A 253 -0.06 8.84 5.53
CA LEU A 253 1.31 8.75 5.01
C LEU A 253 2.00 10.12 5.02
N LEU A 254 1.30 11.17 4.63
CA LEU A 254 1.81 12.54 4.55
C LEU A 254 1.81 13.29 5.89
N SER A 255 1.18 12.75 6.94
CA SER A 255 1.01 13.43 8.23
C SER A 255 2.29 13.54 9.08
N GLY A 256 3.38 12.89 8.68
CA GLY A 256 4.57 12.72 9.52
C GLY A 256 4.40 11.67 10.65
N ASN A 257 3.18 11.23 10.94
CA ASN A 257 2.90 10.22 11.97
C ASN A 257 2.98 8.78 11.44
N ALA A 258 3.17 8.61 10.13
CA ALA A 258 3.27 7.30 9.51
C ALA A 258 4.43 6.49 10.10
N ARG A 259 4.15 5.23 10.45
CA ARG A 259 5.18 4.28 10.89
C ARG A 259 5.90 3.66 9.69
N ILE A 260 6.49 4.50 8.84
CA ILE A 260 7.28 4.08 7.67
C ILE A 260 8.57 4.89 7.68
N ASP A 261 9.70 4.20 7.80
CA ASP A 261 11.01 4.84 8.03
C ASP A 261 11.43 5.80 6.90
N SER A 262 11.16 5.47 5.64
CA SER A 262 11.50 6.36 4.52
C SER A 262 10.74 7.70 4.56
N LEU A 263 9.48 7.68 5.01
CA LEU A 263 8.69 8.90 5.19
C LEU A 263 9.19 9.72 6.38
N ARG A 264 9.51 9.05 7.49
CA ARG A 264 10.08 9.72 8.67
C ARG A 264 11.38 10.43 8.34
N THR A 265 12.28 9.78 7.60
CA THR A 265 13.56 10.39 7.21
C THR A 265 13.37 11.58 6.28
N LEU A 266 12.45 11.49 5.31
CA LEU A 266 12.09 12.59 4.42
C LEU A 266 11.57 13.81 5.19
N PHE A 267 10.60 13.63 6.08
CA PHE A 267 10.01 14.73 6.86
C PHE A 267 11.00 15.35 7.86
N HIS A 268 11.90 14.56 8.44
CA HIS A 268 12.98 15.09 9.28
C HIS A 268 14.00 15.92 8.48
N GLN A 269 14.34 15.52 7.25
CA GLN A 269 15.25 16.28 6.39
C GLN A 269 14.64 17.63 5.96
N GLY A 270 13.36 17.65 5.58
CA GLY A 270 12.64 18.88 5.24
C GLY A 270 12.59 19.89 6.39
N ALA A 271 12.37 19.42 7.62
CA ALA A 271 12.39 20.26 8.82
C ALA A 271 13.79 20.82 9.16
N SER A 272 14.86 20.09 8.83
CA SER A 272 16.24 20.55 9.06
C SER A 272 16.72 21.57 8.01
N ALA A 273 16.26 21.44 6.75
CA ALA A 273 16.61 22.35 5.67
C ALA A 273 15.98 23.73 5.85
N SER A 274 14.72 23.78 6.31
CA SER A 274 14.01 25.04 6.61
C SER A 274 14.57 25.80 7.82
N SER A 275 15.39 25.16 8.66
CA SER A 275 16.04 25.81 9.82
C SER A 275 17.34 26.55 9.47
N ARG A 276 17.90 26.36 8.27
CA ARG A 276 19.20 26.96 7.87
C ARG A 276 19.09 28.30 7.15
N ASP A 277 17.89 28.77 6.83
CA ASP A 277 17.66 30.04 6.10
C ASP A 277 17.43 31.27 7.01
N SER A 278 17.58 31.13 8.33
CA SER A 278 17.52 32.26 9.26
C SER A 278 18.91 32.62 9.81
N TYR A 279 19.68 33.39 9.03
CA TYR A 279 20.81 34.18 9.56
C TYR A 279 20.41 35.67 9.63
N PRO A 280 20.67 36.36 10.75
CA PRO A 280 20.37 37.79 10.88
C PRO A 280 21.40 38.63 10.11
N THR A 281 20.90 39.53 9.27
CA THR A 281 21.70 40.59 8.63
C THR A 281 22.33 41.46 9.72
N GLN A 282 23.64 41.36 9.93
CA GLN A 282 24.39 42.34 10.72
C GLN A 282 24.49 43.63 9.92
N VAL A 283 23.92 44.70 10.48
CA VAL A 283 24.11 46.08 10.01
C VAL A 283 25.51 46.54 10.45
N PRO A 284 26.42 46.97 9.56
CA PRO A 284 27.66 47.57 9.98
C PRO A 284 27.41 49.04 10.39
N GLY A 285 27.81 49.37 11.62
CA GLY A 285 27.88 50.73 12.13
C GLY A 285 28.90 51.56 11.37
N VAL A 286 28.54 52.82 11.15
CA VAL A 286 29.38 53.88 10.58
C VAL A 286 30.13 54.54 11.73
N GLU A 287 31.47 54.52 11.67
CA GLU A 287 32.32 55.59 12.21
C GLU A 287 32.79 56.47 11.05
#